data_AF-A0A7K4D1A6-F1
#
_entry.id   AF-A0A7K4D1A6-F1
#
_cell.length_a   1.000
_cell.length_b   1.000
_cell.length_c   1.000
_cell.angle_alpha   90.00
_cell.angle_beta   90.00
_cell.angle_gamma   90.00
#
_symmetry.space_group_name_H-M   'P 1'
#
loop_
_entity.id
_entity.type
_entity.pdbx_description
1 polymer ?
#
loop_
_entity_poly.entity_id
_entity_poly.type
_entity_poly.pdbx_seq_one_letter_code
_entity_poly.pdbx_strand_id
1 'polypeptide(L)' 'MGKYDSIKDMLGAEFSFRQYVKAALLNENQYKEARNQLKILAKRGYIAHTSRNTYLKIKT' A
#
# COMPACT_ATOMS: atom_id res chain seq x y z
N MET A 1 14.12 -5.68 -7.26
CA MET A 1 13.17 -4.54 -7.29
C MET A 1 11.77 -5.13 -7.15
N GLY A 2 11.09 -4.88 -6.02
CA GLY A 2 9.99 -5.71 -5.53
C GLY A 2 8.63 -5.40 -6.18
N LYS A 3 7.78 -6.44 -6.30
CA LYS A 3 6.42 -6.42 -6.86
C LYS A 3 5.45 -5.38 -6.24
N TYR A 4 5.80 -4.75 -5.12
CA TYR A 4 4.94 -3.88 -4.32
C TYR A 4 4.87 -2.43 -4.79
N ASP A 5 5.91 -1.92 -5.46
CA ASP A 5 5.94 -0.53 -5.94
C ASP A 5 4.91 -0.30 -7.05
N SER A 6 4.58 -1.31 -7.86
CA SER A 6 3.53 -1.20 -8.89
C SER A 6 2.12 -1.22 -8.31
N ILE A 7 1.92 -1.73 -7.10
CA ILE A 7 0.58 -1.97 -6.54
C ILE A 7 -0.09 -0.67 -6.13
N LYS A 8 0.67 0.31 -5.60
CA LYS A 8 0.14 1.66 -5.36
C LYS A 8 -0.33 2.33 -6.65
N ASP A 9 0.26 1.99 -7.80
CA ASP A 9 -0.07 2.58 -9.10
C ASP A 9 -1.29 1.94 -9.76
N MET A 10 -1.55 0.66 -9.49
CA MET A 10 -2.75 -0.05 -9.94
C MET A 10 -4.00 0.29 -9.10
N LEU A 11 -3.80 0.81 -7.90
CA LEU A 11 -4.88 1.23 -7.01
C LEU A 11 -5.31 2.66 -7.32
N GLY A 12 -6.56 2.98 -6.95
CA GLY A 12 -7.11 4.33 -7.10
C GLY A 12 -6.35 5.38 -6.29
N ALA A 13 -6.68 6.66 -6.48
CA ALA A 13 -6.07 7.77 -5.75
C ALA A 13 -6.13 7.56 -4.23
N GLU A 14 -7.21 6.96 -3.74
CA GLU A 14 -7.34 6.45 -2.38
C GLU A 14 -7.55 4.93 -2.41
N PHE A 15 -6.92 4.22 -1.49
CA PHE A 15 -7.07 2.78 -1.33
C PHE A 15 -6.95 2.33 0.12
N SER A 16 -7.67 1.27 0.46
CA SER A 16 -7.58 0.62 1.76
C SER A 16 -6.47 -0.43 1.82
N PHE A 17 -6.00 -0.74 3.03
CA PHE A 17 -5.09 -1.87 3.28
C PHE A 17 -5.59 -3.17 2.65
N ARG A 18 -6.91 -3.41 2.70
CA ARG A 18 -7.54 -4.61 2.14
C ARG A 18 -7.45 -4.65 0.63
N GLN A 19 -7.67 -3.52 -0.05
CA GLN A 19 -7.51 -3.42 -1.50
C GLN A 19 -6.06 -3.66 -1.91
N TYR A 20 -5.11 -3.11 -1.16
CA TYR A 20 -3.68 -3.34 -1.38
C TYR A 20 -3.30 -4.82 -1.23
N VAL A 21 -3.73 -5.47 -0.16
CA VAL A 21 -3.50 -6.91 0.08
C VAL A 21 -4.15 -7.77 -1.01
N LYS A 22 -5.37 -7.42 -1.44
CA LYS A 22 -6.08 -8.14 -2.51
C LYS A 22 -5.39 -7.98 -3.87
N ALA A 23 -4.96 -6.76 -4.22
CA ALA A 23 -4.23 -6.48 -5.46
C ALA A 23 -2.85 -7.17 -5.48
N ALA A 24 -2.24 -7.30 -4.30
CA ALA A 24 -0.97 -7.97 -4.11
C ALA A 24 -1.07 -9.51 -4.05
N LEU A 25 -2.28 -10.08 -4.09
CA LEU A 25 -2.54 -11.52 -4.00
C LEU A 25 -1.81 -12.17 -2.80
N LEU A 26 -1.85 -11.51 -1.63
CA LEU A 26 -1.04 -11.91 -0.49
C LEU A 26 -1.73 -12.93 0.41
N ASN A 27 -0.97 -13.94 0.81
CA ASN A 27 -1.35 -14.91 1.84
C ASN A 27 -1.13 -14.34 3.26
N GLU A 28 -1.74 -14.93 4.30
CA GLU A 28 -1.66 -14.45 5.70
C GLU A 28 -0.25 -14.09 6.18
N ASN A 29 0.77 -14.89 5.82
CA ASN A 29 2.17 -14.62 6.17
C ASN A 29 2.71 -13.30 5.58
N GLN A 30 2.16 -12.85 4.45
CA GLN A 30 2.58 -11.63 3.77
C GLN A 30 1.78 -10.39 4.20
N TYR A 31 0.77 -10.53 5.07
CA TYR A 31 0.04 -9.36 5.62
C TYR A 31 0.96 -8.46 6.44
N LYS A 32 1.84 -9.07 7.25
CA LYS A 32 2.84 -8.34 8.02
C LYS A 32 3.82 -7.60 7.11
N GLU A 33 4.23 -8.25 6.02
CA GLU A 33 5.14 -7.68 5.03
C GLU A 33 4.50 -6.51 4.27
N ALA A 34 3.27 -6.66 3.78
CA ALA A 34 2.51 -5.57 3.15
C ALA A 34 2.35 -4.36 4.06
N ARG A 35 2.08 -4.60 5.35
CA ARG A 35 1.98 -3.52 6.33
C ARG A 35 3.31 -2.77 6.49
N ASN A 36 4.42 -3.50 6.46
CA ASN A 36 5.74 -2.90 6.51
C ASN A 36 6.05 -2.11 5.22
N GLN A 37 5.69 -2.65 4.06
CA GLN A 37 5.85 -1.96 2.77
C GLN A 37 5.05 -0.65 2.72
N LEU A 38 3.79 -0.66 3.16
CA LEU A 38 2.99 0.57 3.24
C LEU A 38 3.59 1.59 4.21
N LYS A 39 4.13 1.15 5.35
CA LYS A 39 4.87 2.04 6.26
C LYS A 39 6.10 2.65 5.60
N ILE A 40 6.84 1.87 4.81
CA ILE A 40 8.01 2.37 4.06
C ILE A 40 7.57 3.37 3.00
N LEU A 41 6.53 3.06 2.22
CA LEU A 41 5.96 3.96 1.20
C LEU A 41 5.46 5.26 1.83
N ALA A 42 4.82 5.18 3.00
CA ALA A 42 4.36 6.35 3.74
C ALA A 42 5.53 7.21 4.24
N LYS A 43 6.56 6.59 4.83
CA LYS A 43 7.79 7.29 5.25
C LYS A 43 8.53 7.96 4.10
N ARG A 44 8.48 7.36 2.90
CA ARG A 44 9.07 7.92 1.68
C ARG A 44 8.22 9.01 1.02
N GLY A 45 7.02 9.29 1.53
CA GLY A 45 6.13 10.31 0.98
C GLY A 45 5.37 9.90 -0.28
N TYR A 46 5.35 8.62 -0.65
CA TYR A 46 4.58 8.14 -1.80
C TYR A 46 3.08 8.00 -1.49
N ILE A 47 2.74 7.76 -0.23
CA ILE A 47 1.36 7.61 0.23
C ILE A 47 1.19 8.34 1.58
N ALA A 48 0.00 8.88 1.83
CA ALA A 48 -0.39 9.44 3.12
C ALA A 48 -1.44 8.54 3.79
N HIS A 49 -1.45 8.49 5.12
CA HIS A 49 -2.57 7.91 5.85
C HIS A 49 -3.74 8.90 5.83
N THR A 50 -4.89 8.53 5.27
CA THR A 50 -6.13 9.33 5.36
C THR A 50 -7.01 8.89 6.51
N SER A 51 -6.98 7.60 6.85
CA SER A 51 -7.73 7.03 7.97
C SER A 51 -7.04 5.77 8.51
N ARG A 52 -7.62 5.16 9.55
CA ARG A 52 -7.04 4.04 10.31
C ARG A 52 -6.58 2.86 9.42
N ASN A 53 -7.24 2.64 8.28
CA ASN A 53 -6.93 1.58 7.30
C ASN A 53 -6.87 2.08 5.83
N THR A 54 -6.82 3.38 5.62
CA THR A 54 -6.93 3.99 4.28
C THR A 54 -5.73 4.86 3.98
N TYR A 55 -5.27 4.79 2.73
CA TYR A 55 -4.07 5.44 2.23
C TYR A 55 -4.41 6.22 0.97
N LEU A 56 -3.86 7.43 0.87
CA LEU A 56 -3.95 8.27 -0.32
C LEU A 56 -2.62 8.25 -1.04
N LYS A 57 -2.63 7.94 -2.33
CA LYS A 57 -1.46 8.07 -3.20
C LYS A 57 -1.15 9.54 -3.37
N ILE A 58 0.07 9.93 -2.99
CA ILE A 58 0.58 11.27 -3.24
C ILE A 58 1.14 11.26 -4.67
N LYS A 59 0.60 12.11 -5.54
CA LYS A 59 1.10 12.31 -6.89
C LYS A 59 2.47 13.00 -6.76
N THR A 60 3.54 12.21 -6.87
CA THR A 60 4.90 12.75 -7.03
C THR A 60 5.09 13.15 -8.48
#